data_AF-A0A954EQY5-F1
#
_entry.id   AF-A0A954EQY5-F1
#
_cell.length_a   1.000
_cell.length_b   1.000
_cell.length_c   1.000
_cell.angle_alpha   90.00
_cell.angle_beta   90.00
_cell.angle_gamma   90.00
#
_symmetry.space_group_name_H-M   'P 1'
#
loop_
_entity.id
_entity.type
_entity.pdbx_description
1 polymer ?
#
loop_
_entity_poly.entity_id
_entity_poly.type
_entity_poly.pdbx_seq_one_letter_code
_entity_poly.pdbx_strand_id
1 'polypeptide(L)'
;SAPIGHVNLWTDESGTEWALFGDPLITFRCPARFESWSNPDAWETVDSQQAPLALGTGKPITPHRGAIAWNEFRHKWVMIFTQYGGDTSAFGDIWYAEAHEPTGPWAKAVKVVTHNKYTFYNPQLHPEFTKPDSPILLFEATFTHTFSKTETPTPRQDYNQVLYRLDLDELAKALDAPGN
;
A
#
# COMPACT_ATOMS: atom_id res chain seq x y z
N SER A 1 10.85 2.38 21.95
CA SER A 1 10.09 2.90 20.79
C SER A 1 8.84 2.06 20.62
N ALA A 2 7.76 2.62 20.06
CA ALA A 2 6.57 1.84 19.72
C ALA A 2 6.67 1.33 18.27
N PRO A 3 6.03 0.20 17.93
CA PRO A 3 5.91 -0.24 16.55
C PRO A 3 5.21 0.85 15.71
N ILE A 4 5.75 1.16 14.52
CA ILE A 4 5.17 2.15 13.59
C ILE A 4 4.52 1.42 12.41
N GLY A 5 3.36 1.92 11.98
CA GLY A 5 2.66 1.44 10.79
C GLY A 5 1.58 0.40 11.09
N HIS A 6 1.08 -0.21 10.03
CA HIS A 6 0.04 -1.24 10.07
C HIS A 6 0.65 -2.62 10.30
N VAL A 7 -0.10 -3.48 10.98
CA VAL A 7 0.29 -4.88 11.19
C VAL A 7 -0.27 -5.77 10.09
N ASN A 8 0.56 -6.69 9.58
CA ASN A 8 0.17 -7.76 8.69
C ASN A 8 0.66 -9.10 9.24
N LEU A 9 -0.18 -10.13 9.18
CA LEU A 9 0.20 -11.48 9.57
C LEU A 9 0.70 -12.24 8.35
N TRP A 10 1.79 -12.97 8.52
CA TRP A 10 2.37 -13.79 7.47
C TRP A 10 3.00 -15.04 8.06
N THR A 11 2.72 -16.19 7.47
CA THR A 11 3.40 -17.44 7.81
C THR A 11 4.50 -17.70 6.80
N ASP A 12 5.73 -17.86 7.29
CA ASP A 12 6.87 -18.19 6.43
C ASP A 12 6.88 -19.67 6.03
N GLU A 13 7.82 -20.05 5.16
CA GLU A 13 7.97 -21.43 4.68
C GLU A 13 8.30 -22.44 5.80
N SER A 14 8.84 -21.96 6.94
CA SER A 14 9.11 -22.81 8.11
C SER A 14 7.86 -23.08 8.95
N GLY A 15 6.74 -22.42 8.65
CA GLY A 15 5.50 -22.48 9.41
C GLY A 15 5.44 -21.51 10.59
N THR A 16 6.40 -20.58 10.69
CA THR A 16 6.39 -19.56 11.74
C THR A 16 5.46 -18.43 11.35
N GLU A 17 4.52 -18.09 12.23
CA GLU A 17 3.64 -16.93 12.05
C GLU A 17 4.31 -15.65 12.59
N TRP A 18 4.37 -14.63 11.75
CA TRP A 18 5.00 -13.35 12.00
C TRP A 18 3.98 -12.23 11.97
N ALA A 19 4.14 -11.28 12.89
CA ALA A 19 3.54 -9.96 12.80
C ALA A 19 4.55 -9.01 12.14
N LEU A 20 4.20 -8.52 10.96
CA LEU A 20 4.99 -7.59 10.15
C LEU A 20 4.44 -6.19 10.32
N PHE A 21 5.31 -5.18 10.44
CA PHE A 21 4.89 -3.79 10.65
C PHE A 21 5.50 -2.85 9.62
N GLY A 22 4.65 -2.05 8.97
CA GLY A 22 5.07 -1.16 7.90
C GLY A 22 4.02 -0.16 7.44
N ASP A 23 4.47 0.84 6.67
CA ASP A 23 3.61 1.91 6.14
C ASP A 23 4.24 2.60 4.90
N PRO A 24 4.08 2.04 3.69
CA PRO A 24 3.57 0.70 3.40
C PRO A 24 4.64 -0.40 3.52
N LEU A 25 5.92 -0.02 3.44
CA LEU A 25 7.05 -0.95 3.47
C LEU A 25 7.28 -1.44 4.90
N ILE A 26 7.52 -2.74 5.04
CA ILE A 26 7.81 -3.42 6.29
C ILE A 26 9.18 -2.97 6.80
N THR A 27 9.21 -2.54 8.05
CA THR A 27 10.43 -2.05 8.71
C THR A 27 10.91 -2.97 9.82
N PHE A 28 10.01 -3.74 10.43
CA PHE A 28 10.35 -4.76 11.41
C PHE A 28 9.26 -5.84 11.48
N ARG A 29 9.60 -6.95 12.13
CA ARG A 29 8.71 -8.07 12.41
C ARG A 29 8.98 -8.67 13.79
N CYS A 30 8.05 -9.45 14.31
CA CYS A 30 8.26 -10.33 15.45
C CYS A 30 7.35 -11.57 15.32
N PRO A 31 7.59 -12.66 16.07
CA PRO A 31 6.62 -13.75 16.16
C PRO A 31 5.22 -13.22 16.54
N ALA A 32 4.17 -13.76 15.93
CA ALA A 32 2.79 -13.27 16.05
C ALA A 32 2.13 -13.63 17.40
N ARG A 33 2.71 -13.16 18.50
CA ARG A 33 2.20 -13.36 19.87
C ARG A 33 2.40 -12.11 20.71
N PHE A 34 1.53 -11.93 21.69
CA PHE A 34 1.52 -10.76 22.56
C PHE A 34 2.87 -10.53 23.26
N GLU A 35 3.51 -11.60 23.73
CA GLU A 35 4.80 -11.53 24.44
C GLU A 35 5.90 -10.97 23.55
N SER A 36 5.96 -11.40 22.29
CA SER A 36 6.93 -10.90 21.31
C SER A 36 6.62 -9.48 20.87
N TRP A 37 5.35 -9.14 20.67
CA TRP A 37 4.95 -7.77 20.35
C TRP A 37 5.23 -6.79 21.49
N SER A 38 4.97 -7.19 22.74
CA SER A 38 5.16 -6.35 23.93
C SER A 38 6.63 -6.20 24.35
N ASN A 39 7.54 -7.03 23.81
CA ASN A 39 8.97 -7.01 24.12
C ASN A 39 9.80 -6.53 22.92
N PRO A 40 10.34 -5.30 22.93
CA PRO A 40 11.18 -4.78 21.85
C PRO A 40 12.42 -5.62 21.53
N ASP A 41 12.95 -6.40 22.48
CA ASP A 41 14.11 -7.27 22.26
C ASP A 41 13.78 -8.47 21.36
N ALA A 42 12.48 -8.77 21.16
CA ALA A 42 12.01 -9.82 20.26
C ALA A 42 11.71 -9.32 18.84
N TRP A 43 11.97 -8.03 18.54
CA TRP A 43 11.72 -7.44 17.23
C TRP A 43 12.94 -7.56 16.33
N GLU A 44 12.70 -7.94 15.08
CA GLU A 44 13.70 -8.06 14.03
C GLU A 44 13.49 -6.93 13.01
N THR A 45 14.52 -6.11 12.79
CA THR A 45 14.52 -5.14 11.69
C THR A 45 14.49 -5.88 10.35
N VAL A 46 13.69 -5.39 9.42
CA VAL A 46 13.65 -5.88 8.03
C VAL A 46 14.49 -4.97 7.17
N ASP A 47 15.28 -5.56 6.27
CA ASP A 47 16.10 -4.80 5.33
C ASP A 47 15.27 -3.86 4.46
N SER A 48 15.87 -2.71 4.12
CA SER A 48 15.21 -1.69 3.32
C SER A 48 14.78 -2.26 1.97
N GLN A 49 13.47 -2.27 1.74
CA GLN A 49 12.88 -2.73 0.49
C GLN A 49 13.12 -1.70 -0.61
N GLN A 50 13.35 -2.17 -1.84
CA GLN A 50 13.52 -1.27 -2.98
C GLN A 50 12.21 -0.53 -3.31
N ALA A 51 12.35 0.74 -3.69
CA ALA A 51 11.23 1.54 -4.17
C ALA A 51 10.65 0.95 -5.47
N PRO A 52 9.32 0.84 -5.62
CA PRO A 52 8.71 0.37 -6.85
C PRO A 52 8.99 1.30 -8.04
N LEU A 53 9.09 0.71 -9.23
CA LEU A 53 9.24 1.47 -10.47
C LEU A 53 7.88 1.73 -11.12
N ALA A 54 7.66 2.96 -11.57
CA ALA A 54 6.46 3.34 -12.31
C ALA A 54 6.36 2.57 -13.63
N LEU A 55 5.27 1.82 -13.82
CA LEU A 55 4.96 1.15 -15.07
C LEU A 55 4.93 2.18 -16.22
N GLY A 56 5.56 1.84 -17.34
CA GLY A 56 5.66 2.70 -18.53
C GLY A 56 6.84 3.69 -18.55
N THR A 57 7.33 4.16 -17.38
CA THR A 57 8.48 5.10 -17.35
C THR A 57 9.74 4.51 -16.72
N GLY A 58 9.61 3.49 -15.88
CA GLY A 58 10.72 2.88 -15.14
C GLY A 58 11.34 3.78 -14.07
N LYS A 59 10.73 4.94 -13.76
CA LYS A 59 11.22 5.84 -12.73
C LYS A 59 10.89 5.31 -11.34
N PRO A 60 11.79 5.43 -10.36
CA PRO A 60 11.48 5.06 -8.98
C PRO A 60 10.39 5.97 -8.40
N ILE A 61 9.48 5.39 -7.65
CA ILE A 61 8.41 6.10 -6.94
C ILE A 61 8.77 6.08 -5.45
N THR A 62 8.84 7.24 -4.81
CA THR A 62 9.05 7.33 -3.37
C THR A 62 7.74 7.06 -2.64
N PRO A 63 7.57 5.91 -1.94
CA PRO A 63 6.38 5.64 -1.16
C PRO A 63 6.35 6.56 0.06
N HIS A 64 5.18 7.09 0.42
CA HIS A 64 5.00 7.85 1.65
C HIS A 64 4.25 7.06 2.72
N ARG A 65 3.01 6.67 2.41
CA ARG A 65 2.08 5.98 3.31
C ARG A 65 1.25 4.99 2.52
N GLY A 66 0.81 3.92 3.16
CA GLY A 66 -0.11 2.98 2.57
C GLY A 66 -0.18 1.65 3.29
N ALA A 67 -0.67 0.66 2.56
CA ALA A 67 -0.98 -0.64 3.12
C ALA A 67 -0.61 -1.76 2.16
N ILE A 68 -0.35 -2.92 2.74
CA ILE A 68 -0.24 -4.19 2.02
C ILE A 68 -1.31 -5.16 2.53
N ALA A 69 -1.67 -6.14 1.70
CA ALA A 69 -2.50 -7.26 2.11
C ALA A 69 -2.20 -8.47 1.22
N TRP A 70 -2.40 -9.68 1.73
CA TRP A 70 -2.54 -10.84 0.87
C TRP A 70 -3.85 -10.73 0.09
N ASN A 71 -3.80 -10.97 -1.22
CA ASN A 71 -4.98 -11.01 -2.08
C ASN A 71 -5.19 -12.42 -2.62
N GLU A 72 -6.29 -13.04 -2.23
CA GLU A 72 -6.62 -14.42 -2.61
C GLU A 72 -6.88 -14.57 -4.11
N PHE A 73 -7.53 -13.59 -4.75
CA PHE A 73 -7.80 -13.63 -6.19
C PHE A 73 -6.51 -13.60 -7.02
N ARG A 74 -5.53 -12.79 -6.62
CA ARG A 74 -4.24 -12.65 -7.31
C ARG A 74 -3.20 -13.67 -6.87
N HIS A 75 -3.39 -14.32 -5.73
CA HIS A 75 -2.38 -15.13 -5.05
C HIS A 75 -1.04 -14.39 -4.91
N LYS A 76 -1.13 -13.11 -4.52
CA LYS A 76 0.02 -12.23 -4.32
C LYS A 76 -0.24 -11.30 -3.14
N TRP A 77 0.84 -10.80 -2.55
CA TRP A 77 0.79 -9.61 -1.74
C TRP A 77 0.56 -8.41 -2.65
N VAL A 78 -0.40 -7.57 -2.31
CA VAL A 78 -0.72 -6.33 -3.01
C VAL A 78 -0.37 -5.16 -2.11
N MET A 79 0.07 -4.06 -2.72
CA MET A 79 0.39 -2.81 -2.03
C MET A 79 -0.36 -1.66 -2.68
N ILE A 80 -1.03 -0.84 -1.86
CA ILE A 80 -1.59 0.46 -2.26
C ILE A 80 -0.85 1.56 -1.50
N PHE A 81 -0.38 2.60 -2.19
CA PHE A 81 0.41 3.63 -1.52
C PHE A 81 0.35 4.99 -2.19
N THR A 82 0.48 6.04 -1.39
CA THR A 82 0.62 7.42 -1.86
C THR A 82 2.07 7.69 -2.28
N GLN A 83 2.25 8.31 -3.44
CA GLN A 83 3.54 8.86 -3.86
C GLN A 83 3.83 10.17 -3.13
N TYR A 84 5.06 10.31 -2.62
CA TYR A 84 5.58 11.60 -2.17
C TYR A 84 6.04 12.46 -3.37
N GLY A 85 5.59 13.72 -3.41
CA GLY A 85 6.11 14.72 -4.35
C GLY A 85 5.65 14.56 -5.80
N GLY A 86 4.41 14.10 -6.03
CA GLY A 86 3.83 13.98 -7.38
C GLY A 86 3.67 15.33 -8.11
N ASP A 87 3.58 15.29 -9.44
CA ASP A 87 3.56 16.49 -10.30
C ASP A 87 2.30 17.34 -10.12
N THR A 88 1.14 16.69 -9.92
CA THR A 88 -0.18 17.33 -9.81
C THR A 88 -0.49 17.79 -8.38
N SER A 89 0.07 17.10 -7.39
CA SER A 89 -0.06 17.36 -5.96
C SER A 89 1.02 16.58 -5.21
N ALA A 90 1.50 17.13 -4.09
CA ALA A 90 2.53 16.49 -3.27
C ALA A 90 2.09 15.10 -2.74
N PHE A 91 0.78 14.88 -2.60
CA PHE A 91 0.19 13.64 -2.07
C PHE A 91 -1.11 13.27 -2.81
N GLY A 92 -1.22 13.56 -4.11
CA GLY A 92 -2.45 13.29 -4.88
C GLY A 92 -2.44 12.00 -5.69
N ASP A 93 -1.30 11.32 -5.77
CA ASP A 93 -1.13 10.13 -6.62
C ASP A 93 -1.10 8.85 -5.79
N ILE A 94 -1.94 7.88 -6.16
CA ILE A 94 -1.97 6.53 -5.56
C ILE A 94 -1.48 5.50 -6.58
N TRP A 95 -0.70 4.55 -6.08
CA TRP A 95 -0.07 3.49 -6.85
C TRP A 95 -0.42 2.11 -6.29
N TYR A 96 -0.56 1.14 -7.19
CA TYR A 96 -0.79 -0.28 -6.90
C TYR A 96 0.43 -1.11 -7.35
N ALA A 97 0.90 -2.03 -6.50
CA ALA A 97 1.99 -2.95 -6.82
C ALA A 97 1.69 -4.37 -6.30
N GLU A 98 2.39 -5.38 -6.84
CA GLU A 98 2.26 -6.78 -6.44
C GLU A 98 3.63 -7.39 -6.09
N ALA A 99 3.65 -8.36 -5.18
CA ALA A 99 4.82 -9.18 -4.83
C ALA A 99 4.41 -10.59 -4.38
N HIS A 100 5.35 -11.53 -4.40
CA HIS A 100 5.14 -12.88 -3.88
C HIS A 100 5.28 -12.97 -2.36
N GLU A 101 6.10 -12.10 -1.77
CA GLU A 101 6.30 -11.98 -0.32
C GLU A 101 5.88 -10.59 0.16
N PRO A 102 5.49 -10.44 1.44
CA PRO A 102 5.13 -9.13 2.00
C PRO A 102 6.31 -8.16 2.07
N THR A 103 7.53 -8.68 1.96
CA THR A 103 8.79 -7.94 1.89
C THR A 103 9.20 -7.61 0.45
N GLY A 104 8.41 -7.98 -0.56
CA GLY A 104 8.69 -7.71 -1.96
C GLY A 104 9.36 -8.90 -2.67
N PRO A 105 10.12 -8.68 -3.75
CA PRO A 105 10.41 -7.39 -4.37
C PRO A 105 9.16 -6.74 -4.99
N TRP A 106 8.93 -5.46 -4.69
CA TRP A 106 7.85 -4.66 -5.29
C TRP A 106 8.30 -4.05 -6.62
N ALA A 107 8.50 -4.88 -7.64
CA ALA A 107 9.23 -4.48 -8.84
C ALA A 107 8.61 -3.29 -9.60
N LYS A 108 7.31 -3.36 -9.90
CA LYS A 108 6.59 -2.35 -10.69
C LYS A 108 5.28 -1.96 -10.03
N ALA A 109 4.88 -0.71 -10.26
CA ALA A 109 3.62 -0.16 -9.78
C ALA A 109 2.84 0.54 -10.89
N VAL A 110 1.52 0.40 -10.86
CA VAL A 110 0.57 1.07 -11.75
C VAL A 110 -0.03 2.26 -11.01
N LYS A 111 -0.06 3.44 -11.63
CA LYS A 111 -0.77 4.59 -11.06
C LYS A 111 -2.27 4.36 -11.24
N VAL A 112 -3.01 4.37 -10.13
CA VAL A 112 -4.44 4.03 -10.14
C VAL A 112 -5.34 5.22 -9.82
N VAL A 113 -4.82 6.25 -9.15
CA VAL A 113 -5.54 7.51 -8.89
C VAL A 113 -4.59 8.70 -9.03
N THR A 114 -5.11 9.79 -9.59
CA THR A 114 -4.52 11.13 -9.51
C THR A 114 -5.60 12.13 -9.11
N HIS A 115 -5.41 12.78 -7.96
CA HIS A 115 -6.17 13.95 -7.55
C HIS A 115 -5.41 15.23 -7.90
N ASN A 116 -5.90 15.95 -8.91
CA ASN A 116 -5.28 17.21 -9.33
C ASN A 116 -5.45 18.29 -8.25
N LYS A 117 -4.33 18.89 -7.80
CA LYS A 117 -4.28 19.92 -6.75
C LYS A 117 -4.91 19.53 -5.41
N TYR A 118 -5.23 18.26 -5.18
CA TYR A 118 -5.79 17.74 -3.94
C TYR A 118 -4.86 16.71 -3.30
N THR A 119 -4.95 16.59 -1.98
CA THR A 119 -4.25 15.54 -1.25
C THR A 119 -5.20 14.35 -1.06
N PHE A 120 -4.70 13.16 -1.37
CA PHE A 120 -5.36 11.88 -1.19
C PHE A 120 -4.36 10.88 -0.63
N TYR A 121 -4.32 10.75 0.70
CA TYR A 121 -3.19 10.14 1.42
C TYR A 121 -3.62 9.15 2.52
N ASN A 122 -2.67 8.40 3.03
CA ASN A 122 -2.89 7.31 4.00
C ASN A 122 -3.88 6.27 3.48
N PRO A 123 -3.63 5.66 2.30
CA PRO A 123 -4.55 4.68 1.78
C PRO A 123 -4.54 3.40 2.62
N GLN A 124 -5.71 2.81 2.82
CA GLN A 124 -5.88 1.56 3.55
C GLN A 124 -6.67 0.56 2.71
N LEU A 125 -6.25 -0.71 2.74
CA LEU A 125 -6.92 -1.81 2.04
C LEU A 125 -8.04 -2.41 2.89
N HIS A 126 -9.11 -2.85 2.23
CA HIS A 126 -10.23 -3.55 2.86
C HIS A 126 -10.54 -4.89 2.19
N PRO A 127 -9.61 -5.88 2.25
CA PRO A 127 -9.85 -7.21 1.68
C PRO A 127 -11.06 -7.93 2.31
N GLU A 128 -11.43 -7.57 3.54
CA GLU A 128 -12.59 -8.10 4.26
C GLU A 128 -13.95 -7.70 3.67
N PHE A 129 -13.99 -6.70 2.79
CA PHE A 129 -15.22 -6.23 2.15
C PHE A 129 -15.54 -6.96 0.84
N THR A 130 -14.66 -7.82 0.36
CA THR A 130 -14.88 -8.60 -0.86
C THR A 130 -14.71 -10.09 -0.59
N LYS A 131 -15.29 -10.91 -1.48
CA LYS A 131 -15.09 -12.37 -1.41
C LYS A 131 -13.65 -12.71 -1.83
N PRO A 132 -13.07 -13.81 -1.34
CA PRO A 132 -11.72 -14.24 -1.73
C PRO A 132 -11.49 -14.37 -3.24
N ASP A 133 -12.51 -14.80 -4.00
CA ASP A 133 -12.46 -14.99 -5.45
C ASP A 133 -12.84 -13.74 -6.26
N SER A 134 -12.98 -12.59 -5.60
CA SER A 134 -13.40 -11.35 -6.24
C SER A 134 -12.22 -10.63 -6.92
N PRO A 135 -12.36 -10.20 -8.19
CA PRO A 135 -11.38 -9.33 -8.84
C PRO A 135 -11.44 -7.88 -8.32
N ILE A 136 -12.31 -7.59 -7.36
CA ILE A 136 -12.50 -6.24 -6.83
C ILE A 136 -11.58 -6.04 -5.62
N LEU A 137 -10.73 -5.01 -5.72
CA LEU A 137 -9.99 -4.47 -4.59
C LEU A 137 -10.64 -3.16 -4.16
N LEU A 138 -10.87 -3.01 -2.85
CA LEU A 138 -11.37 -1.79 -2.24
C LEU A 138 -10.29 -1.18 -1.35
N PHE A 139 -10.10 0.12 -1.47
CA PHE A 139 -9.25 0.89 -0.57
C PHE A 139 -9.86 2.26 -0.30
N GLU A 140 -9.67 2.79 0.89
CA GLU A 140 -9.98 4.19 1.19
C GLU A 140 -8.70 5.01 1.29
N ALA A 141 -8.81 6.33 1.19
CA ALA A 141 -7.76 7.24 1.63
C ALA A 141 -8.37 8.57 2.08
N THR A 142 -7.57 9.37 2.78
CA THR A 142 -7.96 10.68 3.30
C THR A 142 -7.94 11.71 2.18
N PHE A 143 -9.11 12.18 1.77
CA PHE A 143 -9.27 13.29 0.83
C PHE A 143 -9.30 14.62 1.56
N THR A 144 -8.35 15.51 1.27
CA THR A 144 -8.30 16.85 1.88
C THR A 144 -7.64 17.89 1.00
N HIS A 145 -8.05 19.14 1.17
CA HIS A 145 -7.37 20.31 0.63
C HIS A 145 -6.05 20.60 1.36
N THR A 146 -5.81 20.04 2.55
CA THR A 146 -4.56 20.23 3.32
C THR A 146 -3.37 19.68 2.55
N PHE A 147 -2.20 20.36 2.64
CA PHE A 147 -0.97 20.00 1.92
C PHE A 147 -1.11 19.98 0.39
N SER A 148 -2.16 20.62 -0.12
CA SER A 148 -2.50 20.67 -1.54
C SER A 148 -2.45 22.10 -2.07
N LYS A 149 -2.76 22.28 -3.36
CA LYS A 149 -2.84 23.60 -4.01
C LYS A 149 -4.30 24.02 -4.24
N THR A 150 -5.25 23.37 -3.56
CA THR A 150 -6.67 23.70 -3.63
C THR A 150 -6.96 24.96 -2.81
N GLU A 151 -7.62 25.94 -3.43
CA GLU A 151 -8.00 27.20 -2.78
C GLU A 151 -9.35 27.12 -2.06
N THR A 152 -10.31 26.37 -2.62
CA THR A 152 -11.64 26.20 -2.05
C THR A 152 -11.88 24.71 -1.77
N PRO A 153 -12.06 24.30 -0.50
CA PRO A 153 -12.32 22.90 -0.18
C PRO A 153 -13.65 22.42 -0.78
N THR A 154 -13.75 21.13 -1.09
CA THR A 154 -15.01 20.54 -1.55
C THR A 154 -15.99 20.57 -0.38
N PRO A 155 -17.15 21.25 -0.49
CA PRO A 155 -18.04 21.44 0.64
C PRO A 155 -18.47 20.12 1.29
N ARG A 156 -18.33 20.02 2.62
CA ARG A 156 -18.68 18.85 3.45
C ARG A 156 -17.86 17.57 3.19
N GLN A 157 -16.88 17.61 2.28
CA GLN A 157 -16.07 16.44 1.91
C GLN A 157 -14.59 16.59 2.26
N ASP A 158 -14.16 17.79 2.68
CA ASP A 158 -12.77 18.00 3.09
C ASP A 158 -12.45 17.23 4.38
N TYR A 159 -11.28 16.60 4.39
CA TYR A 159 -10.78 15.77 5.49
C TYR A 159 -11.69 14.56 5.78
N ASN A 160 -12.07 13.84 4.72
CA ASN A 160 -12.93 12.67 4.78
C ASN A 160 -12.24 11.43 4.19
N GLN A 161 -12.70 10.23 4.56
CA GLN A 161 -12.31 9.00 3.87
C GLN A 161 -13.17 8.79 2.64
N VAL A 162 -12.54 8.51 1.50
CA VAL A 162 -13.24 8.19 0.25
C VAL A 162 -12.83 6.81 -0.21
N LEU A 163 -13.81 5.92 -0.36
CA LEU A 163 -13.61 4.54 -0.82
C LEU A 163 -13.52 4.49 -2.34
N TYR A 164 -12.46 3.86 -2.84
CA TYR A 164 -12.21 3.59 -4.25
C TYR A 164 -12.28 2.09 -4.52
N ARG A 165 -12.64 1.76 -5.76
CA ARG A 165 -12.69 0.40 -6.29
C ARG A 165 -11.71 0.27 -7.45
N LEU A 166 -10.91 -0.79 -7.43
CA LEU A 166 -10.07 -1.21 -8.55
C LEU A 166 -10.53 -2.56 -9.10
N ASP A 167 -10.31 -2.76 -10.39
CA ASP A 167 -10.49 -4.04 -11.06
C ASP A 167 -9.13 -4.71 -11.26
N LEU A 168 -8.90 -5.83 -10.57
CA LEU A 168 -7.64 -6.55 -10.56
C LEU A 168 -7.37 -7.27 -11.88
N ASP A 169 -8.39 -7.60 -12.69
CA ASP A 169 -8.17 -8.17 -14.01
C ASP A 169 -7.60 -7.14 -14.99
N GLU A 170 -8.02 -5.88 -14.87
CA GLU A 170 -7.46 -4.78 -15.65
C GLU A 170 -6.01 -4.49 -15.26
N LEU A 171 -5.72 -4.49 -13.95
CA LEU A 171 -4.36 -4.27 -13.45
C LEU A 171 -3.42 -5.43 -13.79
N ALA A 172 -3.89 -6.67 -13.71
CA ALA A 172 -3.13 -7.85 -14.13
C ALA A 172 -2.71 -7.76 -15.59
N LYS A 173 -3.62 -7.38 -16.49
CA LYS A 173 -3.29 -7.18 -17.92
C LYS A 173 -2.20 -6.14 -18.11
N ALA A 174 -2.16 -5.08 -17.31
CA ALA A 174 -1.13 -4.05 -17.39
C ALA A 174 0.23 -4.56 -16.85
N LEU A 175 0.23 -5.23 -15.70
CA LEU A 175 1.44 -5.70 -15.03
C LEU A 175 2.08 -6.90 -15.75
N ASP A 176 1.27 -7.84 -16.23
CA ASP A 176 1.71 -9.11 -16.81
C ASP A 176 1.92 -9.02 -18.35
N ALA A 177 1.78 -7.82 -18.94
CA ALA A 177 1.98 -7.62 -20.38
C ALA A 177 3.45 -7.90 -20.79
N PRO A 178 3.69 -8.51 -21.98
CA PRO A 178 5.04 -8.79 -22.45
C PRO A 178 5.91 -7.53 -22.54
N GLY A 179 7.11 -7.56 -21.96
CA GLY A 179 8.04 -6.44 -21.92
C GLY A 179 7.89 -5.54 -20.69
N ASN A 180 6.91 -5.84 -19.83
CA ASN A 180 6.90 -5.40 -18.43
C ASN A 180 7.62 -6.41 -17.53
#